data_AF-A0A819I4B6-F1
#
_entry.id   AF-A0A819I4B6-F1
#
_cell.length_a   1.000
_cell.length_b   1.000
_cell.length_c   1.000
_cell.angle_alpha   90.00
_cell.angle_beta   90.00
_cell.angle_gamma   90.00
#
_symmetry.space_group_name_H-M   'P 1'
#
loop_
_entity.id
_entity.type
_entity.pdbx_description
1 polymer ?
#
loop_
_entity_poly.entity_id
_entity_poly.type
_entity_poly.pdbx_seq_one_letter_code
_entity_poly.pdbx_strand_id
1 'polypeptide(L)'
;QSLQENDPLLKPIADTFAGVGLCEQAVDAYKRCNRIQEAVQMCIELSQWDMGIELARHYNLSDLKALLTRQAKTLLSQNKPFDAIELYKKSANYLEAAKILYEIAENHSKENRSLLMKKKM
;
A
#
# COMPACT_ATOMS: atom_id res chain seq x y z
N GLN A 1 -4.56 -32.08 11.40
CA GLN A 1 -3.09 -32.16 11.30
C GLN A 1 -2.58 -30.75 11.07
N SER A 2 -1.88 -30.18 12.04
CA SER A 2 -1.29 -28.84 11.93
C SER A 2 -0.04 -28.92 11.05
N LEU A 3 0.00 -28.14 9.97
CA LEU A 3 1.23 -27.90 9.20
C LEU A 3 2.33 -27.45 10.15
N GLN A 4 3.52 -28.05 10.03
CA GLN A 4 4.69 -27.66 10.82
C GLN A 4 5.09 -26.22 10.49
N GLU A 5 5.61 -25.50 11.48
CA GLU A 5 6.14 -24.14 11.29
C GLU A 5 7.29 -24.18 10.27
N ASN A 6 7.32 -23.22 9.35
CA ASN A 6 8.25 -23.14 8.21
C ASN A 6 8.14 -24.24 7.13
N ASP A 7 7.01 -24.93 7.01
CA ASP A 7 6.77 -25.83 5.87
C ASP A 7 6.82 -25.03 4.54
N PRO A 8 7.59 -25.47 3.53
CA PRO A 8 7.64 -24.82 2.21
C PRO A 8 6.27 -24.68 1.53
N LEU A 9 5.26 -25.48 1.91
CA LEU A 9 3.88 -25.38 1.43
C LEU A 9 3.13 -24.16 1.98
N LEU A 10 3.54 -23.60 3.12
CA LEU A 10 2.83 -22.48 3.73
C LEU A 10 2.97 -21.19 2.92
N LYS A 11 4.08 -21.01 2.16
CA LYS A 11 4.24 -19.87 1.26
C LYS A 11 3.21 -19.87 0.12
N PRO A 12 3.06 -20.93 -0.71
CA PRO A 12 2.04 -20.94 -1.74
C PRO A 12 0.62 -20.85 -1.18
N ILE A 13 0.37 -21.36 0.03
CA ILE A 13 -0.92 -21.15 0.72
C ILE A 13 -1.13 -19.67 1.04
N ALA A 14 -0.12 -18.97 1.58
CA ALA A 14 -0.18 -17.54 1.84
C ALA A 14 -0.38 -16.73 0.55
N ASP A 15 0.34 -17.07 -0.52
CA ASP A 15 0.21 -16.44 -1.85
C ASP A 15 -1.21 -16.68 -2.42
N THR A 16 -1.80 -17.86 -2.18
CA THR A 16 -3.18 -18.17 -2.59
C THR A 16 -4.19 -17.32 -1.82
N PHE A 17 -4.04 -17.22 -0.49
CA PHE A 17 -4.89 -16.36 0.35
C PHE A 17 -4.79 -14.89 -0.06
N ALA A 18 -3.59 -14.41 -0.36
CA ALA A 18 -3.37 -13.07 -0.87
C ALA A 18 -4.08 -12.85 -2.21
N GLY A 19 -3.98 -13.82 -3.13
CA GLY A 19 -4.61 -13.76 -4.46
C GLY A 19 -6.15 -13.70 -4.42
N VAL A 20 -6.78 -14.27 -3.38
CA VAL A 20 -8.24 -14.20 -3.19
C VAL A 20 -8.67 -13.05 -2.26
N GLY A 21 -7.73 -12.22 -1.80
CA GLY A 21 -8.01 -11.06 -0.93
C GLY A 21 -8.21 -11.38 0.56
N LEU A 22 -7.86 -12.60 1.00
CA LEU A 22 -7.96 -13.02 2.41
C LEU A 22 -6.73 -12.60 3.20
N CYS A 23 -6.65 -11.31 3.53
CA CYS A 23 -5.45 -10.71 4.13
C CYS A 23 -5.09 -11.28 5.50
N GLU A 24 -6.06 -11.51 6.39
CA GLU A 24 -5.77 -12.02 7.75
C GLU A 24 -5.16 -13.42 7.73
N GLN A 25 -5.73 -14.30 6.91
CA GLN A 25 -5.28 -15.68 6.71
C GLN A 25 -3.91 -15.71 6.02
N ALA A 26 -3.70 -14.81 5.05
CA ALA A 26 -2.40 -14.65 4.41
C ALA A 26 -1.33 -14.17 5.40
N VAL A 27 -1.63 -13.17 6.25
CA VAL A 27 -0.70 -12.70 7.29
C VAL A 27 -0.37 -13.82 8.28
N ASP A 28 -1.35 -14.59 8.75
CA ASP A 28 -1.10 -15.70 9.66
C ASP A 28 -0.18 -16.77 9.03
N ALA A 29 -0.44 -17.13 7.76
CA ALA A 29 0.40 -18.06 7.03
C ALA A 29 1.84 -17.55 6.84
N TYR A 30 2.02 -16.27 6.47
CA TYR A 30 3.36 -15.66 6.35
C TYR A 30 4.07 -15.56 7.71
N LYS A 31 3.35 -15.29 8.81
CA LYS A 31 3.91 -15.30 10.16
C LYS A 31 4.47 -16.67 10.52
N ARG A 32 3.73 -17.74 10.21
CA ARG A 32 4.14 -19.14 10.44
C ARG A 32 5.30 -19.60 9.57
N CYS A 33 5.62 -18.86 8.51
CA CYS A 33 6.80 -19.05 7.65
C CYS A 33 7.98 -18.13 8.01
N ASN A 34 7.84 -17.31 9.06
CA ASN A 34 8.79 -16.25 9.40
C ASN A 34 9.06 -15.25 8.24
N ARG A 35 8.07 -15.05 7.36
CA ARG A 35 8.15 -14.17 6.17
C ARG A 35 7.40 -12.85 6.39
N ILE A 36 7.77 -12.14 7.45
CA ILE A 36 7.05 -10.92 7.88
C ILE A 36 7.14 -9.79 6.85
N GLN A 37 8.27 -9.64 6.16
CA GLN A 37 8.41 -8.61 5.13
C GLN A 37 7.43 -8.82 3.96
N GLU A 38 7.22 -10.07 3.54
CA GLU A 38 6.25 -10.43 2.50
C GLU A 38 4.82 -10.19 2.98
N ALA A 39 4.51 -10.50 4.24
CA ALA A 39 3.21 -10.19 4.83
C ALA A 39 2.89 -8.69 4.80
N VAL A 40 3.85 -7.84 5.18
CA VAL A 40 3.67 -6.37 5.15
C VAL A 40 3.51 -5.87 3.72
N GLN A 41 4.30 -6.39 2.78
CA GLN A 41 4.22 -6.03 1.36
C GLN A 41 2.86 -6.44 0.75
N MET A 42 2.34 -7.61 1.11
CA MET A 42 1.02 -8.06 0.70
C MET A 42 -0.09 -7.19 1.29
N CYS A 43 -0.02 -6.83 2.58
CA CYS A 43 -0.98 -5.91 3.20
C CYS A 43 -1.02 -4.57 2.48
N ILE A 44 0.14 -4.10 2.04
CA ILE A 44 0.30 -2.91 1.22
C ILE A 44 -0.41 -3.09 -0.13
N GLU A 45 -0.11 -4.15 -0.87
CA GLU A 45 -0.70 -4.40 -2.20
C GLU A 45 -2.23 -4.53 -2.15
N LEU A 46 -2.77 -5.14 -1.11
CA LEU A 46 -4.22 -5.32 -0.90
C LEU A 46 -4.90 -4.12 -0.24
N SER A 47 -4.19 -2.99 -0.13
CA SER A 47 -4.71 -1.75 0.46
C SER A 47 -5.12 -1.86 1.95
N GLN A 48 -4.62 -2.87 2.66
CA GLN A 48 -4.80 -3.11 4.10
C GLN A 48 -3.64 -2.52 4.90
N TRP A 49 -3.41 -1.21 4.71
CA TRP A 49 -2.23 -0.51 5.20
C TRP A 49 -2.09 -0.52 6.72
N ASP A 50 -3.20 -0.41 7.44
CA ASP A 50 -3.21 -0.37 8.90
C ASP A 50 -2.70 -1.69 9.49
N MET A 51 -3.15 -2.82 8.94
CA MET A 51 -2.67 -4.15 9.34
C MET A 51 -1.18 -4.33 9.02
N GLY A 52 -0.71 -3.87 7.85
CA GLY A 52 0.71 -3.92 7.49
C GLY A 52 1.59 -3.06 8.41
N ILE A 53 1.11 -1.90 8.83
CA ILE A 53 1.82 -0.99 9.76
C ILE A 53 1.87 -1.58 11.16
N GLU A 54 0.77 -2.13 11.67
CA GLU A 54 0.74 -2.80 12.96
C GLU A 54 1.69 -4.00 12.99
N LEU A 55 1.68 -4.81 11.93
CA LEU A 55 2.58 -5.94 11.79
C LEU A 55 4.04 -5.48 11.78
N ALA A 56 4.37 -4.45 11.01
CA ALA A 56 5.73 -3.92 10.95
C ALA A 56 6.20 -3.30 12.28
N ARG A 57 5.30 -2.66 13.04
CA ARG A 57 5.58 -2.16 14.40
C ARG A 57 5.84 -3.31 15.37
N HIS A 58 5.00 -4.35 15.34
CA HIS A 58 5.14 -5.52 16.22
C HIS A 58 6.48 -6.23 16.03
N TYR A 59 6.98 -6.32 14.80
CA TYR A 59 8.25 -6.96 14.47
C TYR A 59 9.44 -5.99 14.37
N ASN A 60 9.29 -4.73 14.82
CA ASN A 60 10.34 -3.70 14.79
C ASN A 60 11.06 -3.61 13.44
N LEU A 61 10.32 -3.61 12.33
CA LEU A 61 10.90 -3.40 11.01
C LEU A 61 11.41 -1.96 10.91
N SER A 62 12.72 -1.77 11.13
CA SER A 62 13.41 -0.47 11.16
C SER A 62 13.16 0.40 9.92
N ASP A 63 12.85 -0.24 8.79
CA ASP A 63 12.65 0.41 7.50
C ASP A 63 11.18 0.59 7.10
N LEU A 64 10.21 0.46 8.01
CA LEU A 64 8.79 0.62 7.69
C LEU A 64 8.49 1.93 6.94
N LYS A 65 9.07 3.05 7.38
CA LYS A 65 8.90 4.35 6.71
C LYS A 65 9.45 4.33 5.29
N ALA A 66 10.63 3.74 5.08
CA ALA A 66 11.26 3.62 3.77
C ALA A 66 10.46 2.71 2.84
N LEU A 67 9.93 1.59 3.38
CA LEU A 67 9.06 0.66 2.67
C LEU A 67 7.79 1.36 2.19
N LEU A 68 7.07 2.05 3.08
CA LEU A 68 5.87 2.81 2.74
C LEU A 68 6.17 3.89 1.69
N THR A 69 7.30 4.59 1.81
CA THR A 69 7.71 5.60 0.82
C THR A 69 7.94 4.99 -0.56
N ARG A 70 8.60 3.83 -0.62
CA ARG A 70 8.84 3.11 -1.90
C ARG A 70 7.53 2.66 -2.53
N GLN A 71 6.61 2.15 -1.72
CA GLN A 71 5.30 1.70 -2.18
C GLN A 71 4.42 2.86 -2.66
N ALA A 72 4.48 4.02 -1.98
CA ALA A 72 3.81 5.23 -2.43
C ALA A 72 4.25 5.64 -3.85
N LYS A 73 5.55 5.52 -4.16
CA LYS A 73 6.08 5.77 -5.51
C LYS A 73 5.54 4.78 -6.53
N THR A 74 5.46 3.50 -6.18
CA THR A 74 4.87 2.47 -7.06
C THR A 74 3.40 2.74 -7.35
N LEU A 75 2.61 3.14 -6.35
CA LEU A 75 1.20 3.52 -6.53
C LEU A 75 1.02 4.73 -7.45
N LEU A 76 1.91 5.72 -7.38
CA LEU A 76 1.93 6.84 -8.31
C LEU A 76 2.13 6.36 -9.76
N SER A 77 3.06 5.42 -9.98
CA SER A 77 3.27 4.81 -11.30
C SER A 77 2.07 3.99 -11.79
N GLN A 78 1.21 3.50 -10.89
CA GLN A 78 -0.04 2.80 -11.20
C GLN A 78 -1.24 3.74 -11.39
N ASN A 79 -1.02 5.06 -11.42
CA ASN A 79 -2.06 6.07 -11.55
C ASN A 79 -3.09 6.07 -10.40
N LYS A 80 -2.65 5.75 -9.19
CA LYS A 80 -3.44 5.77 -7.95
C LYS A 80 -2.94 6.87 -6.99
N PRO A 81 -3.15 8.16 -7.32
CA PRO A 81 -2.50 9.25 -6.59
C PRO A 81 -3.06 9.47 -5.17
N PHE A 82 -4.33 9.17 -4.92
CA PHE A 82 -4.94 9.32 -3.59
C PHE A 82 -4.41 8.27 -2.59
N ASP A 83 -4.28 7.02 -3.02
CA ASP A 83 -3.69 5.94 -2.21
C ASP A 83 -2.23 6.28 -1.87
N ALA A 84 -1.48 6.82 -2.85
CA ALA A 84 -0.11 7.28 -2.63
C ALA A 84 -0.04 8.43 -1.61
N ILE A 85 -0.95 9.42 -1.67
CA ILE A 85 -1.03 10.52 -0.71
C ILE A 85 -1.26 10.00 0.71
N GLU A 86 -2.18 9.04 0.88
CA GLU A 86 -2.45 8.44 2.19
C GLU A 86 -1.19 7.75 2.74
N LEU A 87 -0.47 7.03 1.89
CA LEU A 87 0.78 6.38 2.26
C LEU A 87 1.89 7.36 2.62
N TYR A 88 2.01 8.47 1.89
CA TYR A 88 2.94 9.53 2.23
C TYR A 88 2.61 10.18 3.58
N LYS A 89 1.33 10.35 3.92
CA LYS A 89 0.92 10.80 5.26
C LYS A 89 1.32 9.80 6.34
N LYS A 90 1.02 8.51 6.15
CA LYS A 90 1.36 7.44 7.12
C LYS A 90 2.87 7.27 7.32
N SER A 91 3.69 7.62 6.33
CA SER A 91 5.17 7.63 6.41
C SER A 91 5.77 8.96 6.92
N ALA A 92 4.94 9.93 7.31
CA ALA A 92 5.32 11.29 7.71
C ALA A 92 6.01 12.13 6.63
N ASN A 93 5.85 11.76 5.36
CA ASN A 93 6.33 12.49 4.18
C ASN A 93 5.28 13.49 3.68
N TYR A 94 4.90 14.45 4.53
CA TYR A 94 3.82 15.40 4.23
C TYR A 94 4.11 16.30 3.03
N LEU A 95 5.38 16.60 2.77
CA LEU A 95 5.78 17.44 1.64
C LEU A 95 5.45 16.77 0.30
N GLU A 96 5.74 15.48 0.15
CA GLU A 96 5.45 14.73 -1.07
C GLU A 96 3.94 14.56 -1.26
N ALA A 97 3.19 14.28 -0.19
CA ALA A 97 1.73 14.28 -0.22
C ALA A 97 1.15 15.62 -0.70
N ALA A 98 1.66 16.74 -0.20
CA ALA A 98 1.19 18.07 -0.56
C ALA A 98 1.46 18.42 -2.03
N LYS A 99 2.63 18.04 -2.56
CA LYS A 99 2.97 18.24 -3.99
C LYS A 99 1.98 17.53 -4.91
N ILE A 100 1.70 16.26 -4.65
CA ILE A 100 0.76 15.46 -5.46
C ILE A 100 -0.65 16.07 -5.39
N LEU A 101 -1.10 16.46 -4.20
CA LEU A 101 -2.41 17.09 -4.04
C LEU A 101 -2.53 18.42 -4.80
N TYR A 102 -1.45 19.22 -4.80
CA TYR A 102 -1.39 20.47 -5.56
C TYR A 102 -1.47 20.21 -7.07
N GLU A 103 -0.73 19.20 -7.57
CA GLU A 103 -0.77 18.82 -8.99
C GLU A 103 -2.17 18.38 -9.43
N ILE A 104 -2.87 17.57 -8.61
CA ILE A 104 -4.27 17.17 -8.85
C ILE A 104 -5.17 18.40 -8.92
N ALA A 105 -5.04 19.34 -7.97
CA ALA A 105 -5.84 20.55 -7.93
C ALA A 105 -5.61 21.45 -9.14
N GLU A 106 -4.34 21.60 -9.57
CA GLU A 106 -3.98 22.38 -10.75
C GLU A 106 -4.56 21.76 -12.04
N ASN A 107 -4.51 20.43 -12.17
CA ASN A 107 -5.10 19.71 -13.29
C ASN A 107 -6.62 19.91 -13.34
N HIS A 108 -7.32 19.75 -12.21
CA HIS A 108 -8.76 20.01 -12.13
C HIS A 108 -9.13 21.46 -12.44
N SER A 109 -8.32 22.43 -12.01
CA SER A 109 -8.54 23.86 -12.32
C SER A 109 -8.44 24.15 -13.82
N LYS A 110 -7.43 23.57 -14.50
CA LYS A 110 -7.24 23.69 -15.95
C LYS A 110 -8.39 23.06 -16.73
N GLU A 111 -8.84 21.87 -16.33
CA GLU A 111 -10.00 21.19 -16.95
C GLU A 111 -11.29 22.01 -16.78
N ASN A 112 -11.58 22.49 -15.57
CA ASN A 112 -12.76 23.32 -15.31
C ASN A 112 -12.74 24.62 -16.12
N ARG A 113 -11.57 25.27 -16.24
CA ARG A 113 -11.42 26.47 -17.09
C ARG A 113 -11.72 26.16 -18.56
N SER A 114 -11.27 25.02 -19.08
CA SER A 114 -11.56 24.56 -20.44
C SER A 114 -13.05 24.31 -20.66
N LEU A 115 -13.75 23.69 -19.71
CA LEU A 115 -15.19 23.47 -19.76
C LEU A 115 -16.00 24.78 -19.75
N LEU A 116 -15.62 25.73 -18.89
CA LEU A 116 -16.25 27.04 -18.82
C LEU A 116 -16.09 27.84 -20.13
N MET A 117 -14.95 27.71 -20.81
CA MET A 117 -14.72 28.36 -22.10
C MET A 117 -15.56 27.72 -23.22
N LYS A 118 -15.73 26.39 -23.22
CA LYS A 118 -16.55 25.67 -24.22
C LYS A 118 -18.05 25.95 -24.07
N LYS A 119 -18.53 26.21 -22.85
CA LYS A 119 -19.96 26.49 -22.58
C LYS A 119 -20.39 27.92 -22.94
N LYS A 120 -19.44 28.78 -23.33
CA LYS A 120 -19.67 30.18 -23.70
C LYS A 120 -19.85 30.40 -25.22
N MET A 121 -19.78 29.32 -26.01
CA MET A 121 -20.27 29.26 -27.40
C MET A 121 -21.66 28.64 -27.42
#